data_AF-A0A0C9VLU2-F1
#
_entry.id   AF-A0A0C9VLU2-F1
#
_cell.length_a   1.000
_cell.length_b   1.000
_cell.length_c   1.000
_cell.angle_alpha   90.00
_cell.angle_beta   90.00
_cell.angle_gamma   90.00
#
_symmetry.space_group_name_H-M   'P 1'
#
loop_
_entity.id
_entity.type
_entity.pdbx_description
1 polymer ?
#
loop_
_entity_poly.entity_id
_entity_poly.type
_entity_poly.pdbx_seq_one_letter_code
_entity_poly.pdbx_strand_id
1 'polypeptide(L)'
;HSNTNPKPLSIGIESIKLHCCSCSTAPAQLMTMGLFACTPLYPSLVVDLRVLELVKTLFVRIAPNTTAWTEALETFLDSRGYELKIKNSLRRRFSNAYHWYCVLIIQNNDHLSSLVDHVR
;
A
#
# COMPACT_ATOMS: atom_id res chain seq x y z
N HIS A 1 15.44 -11.43 22.59
CA HIS A 1 14.64 -12.44 21.85
C HIS A 1 13.26 -11.89 21.55
N SER A 2 13.12 -11.14 20.45
CA SER A 2 11.83 -10.68 19.95
C SER A 2 11.19 -11.80 19.12
N ASN A 3 10.13 -12.38 19.66
CA ASN A 3 9.33 -13.43 19.04
C ASN A 3 8.68 -12.90 17.75
N THR A 4 9.28 -13.20 16.60
CA THR A 4 8.71 -12.97 15.27
C THR A 4 7.72 -14.08 14.94
N ASN A 5 6.65 -14.17 15.73
CA ASN A 5 5.50 -14.96 15.31
C ASN A 5 4.80 -14.13 14.23
N PRO A 6 4.60 -14.64 12.99
CA PRO A 6 3.87 -13.89 11.98
C PRO A 6 2.49 -13.57 12.55
N LYS A 7 2.19 -12.27 12.67
CA LYS A 7 0.84 -11.82 13.04
C LYS A 7 -0.14 -12.52 12.09
N PRO A 8 -1.24 -13.11 12.60
CA PRO A 8 -2.25 -13.70 11.73
C PRO A 8 -2.67 -12.66 10.69
N LEU A 9 -2.86 -13.09 9.43
CA LEU A 9 -3.41 -12.21 8.40
C LEU A 9 -4.78 -11.75 8.87
N SER A 10 -4.86 -10.54 9.40
CA SER A 10 -6.10 -9.86 9.65
C SER A 10 -6.77 -9.60 8.31
N ILE A 11 -7.87 -10.31 8.03
CA ILE A 11 -8.65 -10.14 6.81
C ILE A 11 -9.51 -8.89 6.99
N GLY A 12 -8.95 -7.68 6.83
CA GLY A 12 -9.75 -6.48 7.05
C GLY A 12 -9.01 -5.16 7.22
N ILE A 13 -9.71 -4.21 7.83
CA ILE A 13 -9.22 -2.87 8.16
C ILE A 13 -8.83 -2.81 9.63
N GLU A 14 -7.65 -2.28 9.90
CA GLU A 14 -7.12 -2.12 11.26
C GLU A 14 -6.57 -0.71 11.49
N SER A 15 -6.60 -0.26 12.75
CA SER A 15 -5.95 0.98 13.16
C SER A 15 -4.51 0.69 13.57
N ILE A 16 -3.58 1.48 13.03
CA ILE A 16 -2.15 1.34 13.31
C ILE A 16 -1.65 2.62 13.98
N LYS A 17 -0.92 2.45 15.07
CA LYS A 17 -0.21 3.54 15.75
C LYS A 17 1.28 3.43 15.41
N LEU A 18 1.85 4.55 14.96
CA LEU A 18 3.27 4.67 14.65
C LEU A 18 3.97 5.50 15.73
N HIS A 19 5.21 5.13 16.04
CA HIS A 19 6.08 5.87 16.95
C HIS A 19 7.23 6.48 16.14
N CYS A 20 7.03 7.70 15.65
CA CYS A 20 7.97 8.36 14.76
C CYS A 20 9.08 9.08 15.54
N CYS A 21 10.32 8.92 15.10
CA CYS A 21 11.48 9.72 15.52
C CYS A 21 12.28 10.15 14.29
N SER A 22 13.27 11.03 14.45
CA SER A 22 14.26 11.34 13.41
C SER A 22 14.98 10.09 12.90
N CYS A 23 15.15 9.09 13.76
CA CYS A 23 15.75 7.79 13.48
C CYS A 23 14.83 6.79 12.75
N SER A 24 13.52 7.00 12.79
CA SER A 24 12.52 6.01 12.36
C SER A 24 11.29 6.76 11.89
N THR A 25 11.30 7.09 10.60
CA THR A 25 10.23 7.85 9.95
C THR A 25 8.99 6.97 9.74
N ALA A 26 7.81 7.59 9.65
CA ALA A 26 6.56 6.86 9.38
C ALA A 26 6.63 5.98 8.12
N PRO A 27 7.16 6.46 6.96
CA PRO A 27 7.30 5.60 5.79
C PRO A 27 8.21 4.39 6.01
N ALA A 28 9.33 4.55 6.72
CA ALA A 28 10.24 3.44 7.00
C ALA A 28 9.59 2.37 7.89
N GLN A 29 8.84 2.80 8.92
CA GLN A 29 8.08 1.90 9.79
C GLN A 29 6.97 1.17 9.02
N LEU A 30 6.23 1.86 8.15
CA LEU A 30 5.21 1.22 7.33
C LEU A 30 5.80 0.19 6.37
N MET A 31 6.91 0.52 5.70
CA MET A 31 7.58 -0.39 4.77
C MET A 31 8.09 -1.65 5.47
N THR A 32 8.64 -1.52 6.69
CA THR A 32 9.05 -2.70 7.50
C THR A 32 7.86 -3.54 7.96
N MET A 33 6.66 -2.98 8.02
CA MET A 33 5.41 -3.70 8.26
C MET A 33 4.77 -4.26 6.98
N GLY A 34 5.36 -4.03 5.79
CA GLY A 34 4.78 -4.43 4.51
C GLY A 34 3.60 -3.56 4.06
N LEU A 35 3.50 -2.33 4.58
CA LEU A 35 2.41 -1.40 4.33
C LEU A 35 2.90 -0.16 3.58
N PHE A 36 2.02 0.41 2.78
CA PHE A 36 2.30 1.58 1.97
C PHE A 36 1.24 2.67 2.14
N ALA A 37 1.67 3.90 2.36
CA ALA A 37 0.78 5.01 2.64
C ALA A 37 0.08 5.54 1.38
N CYS A 38 -1.17 5.98 1.53
CA CYS A 38 -1.89 6.68 0.46
C CYS A 38 -1.32 8.04 0.09
N THR A 39 -0.58 8.68 1.01
CA THR A 39 0.18 9.90 0.75
C THR A 39 1.40 9.90 1.65
N PRO A 40 2.57 10.34 1.15
CA PRO A 40 3.80 10.36 1.93
C PRO A 40 3.75 11.33 3.13
N LEU A 41 2.91 12.37 3.07
CA LEU A 41 2.89 13.45 4.07
C LEU A 41 1.78 13.32 5.12
N TYR A 42 0.60 12.79 4.76
CA TYR A 42 -0.56 12.73 5.66
C TYR A 42 -1.35 11.41 5.51
N PRO A 43 -0.75 10.27 5.90
CA PRO A 43 -1.31 8.95 5.65
C PRO A 43 -2.65 8.80 6.39
N SER A 44 -3.73 8.78 5.62
CA SER A 44 -5.09 8.55 6.13
C SER A 44 -5.63 7.15 5.81
N LEU A 45 -4.86 6.42 5.01
CA LEU A 45 -5.01 5.01 4.68
C LEU A 45 -3.63 4.46 4.38
N VAL A 46 -3.40 3.24 4.84
CA VAL A 46 -2.25 2.43 4.43
C VAL A 46 -2.79 1.17 3.76
N VAL A 47 -2.10 0.71 2.73
CA VAL A 47 -2.47 -0.45 1.93
C VAL A 47 -1.34 -1.46 1.99
N ASP A 48 -1.67 -2.74 2.17
CA ASP A 48 -0.68 -3.81 2.13
C ASP A 48 0.01 -3.87 0.76
N LEU A 49 1.35 -3.98 0.75
CA LEU A 49 2.14 -4.05 -0.48
C LEU A 49 1.73 -5.22 -1.38
N ARG A 50 1.26 -6.32 -0.81
CA ARG A 50 0.77 -7.49 -1.56
C ARG A 50 -0.52 -7.18 -2.31
N VAL A 51 -1.39 -6.34 -1.73
CA VAL A 51 -2.61 -5.87 -2.39
C VAL A 51 -2.24 -4.93 -3.55
N LEU A 52 -1.26 -4.04 -3.33
CA LEU A 52 -0.78 -3.16 -4.39
C LEU A 52 -0.14 -3.93 -5.56
N GLU A 53 0.68 -4.94 -5.25
CA GLU A 53 1.30 -5.78 -6.29
C GLU A 53 0.27 -6.64 -7.03
N LEU A 54 -0.75 -7.15 -6.34
CA LEU A 54 -1.87 -7.85 -6.96
C LEU A 54 -2.57 -6.95 -7.97
N VAL A 55 -2.90 -5.71 -7.59
CA VAL A 55 -3.59 -4.76 -8.48
C VAL A 55 -2.70 -4.33 -9.63
N LYS A 56 -1.39 -4.13 -9.39
CA LYS A 56 -0.42 -3.87 -10.46
C LYS A 56 -0.42 -5.01 -11.48
N THR A 57 -0.33 -6.24 -10.99
CA THR A 57 -0.34 -7.45 -11.83
C THR A 57 -1.66 -7.59 -12.60
N LEU A 58 -2.78 -7.27 -11.96
CA LEU A 58 -4.10 -7.27 -12.60
C LEU A 58 -4.17 -6.25 -13.73
N PHE A 59 -3.75 -5.00 -13.50
CA PHE A 59 -3.83 -3.91 -14.48
C PHE A 59 -2.86 -4.04 -15.65
N VAL A 60 -1.90 -4.97 -15.59
CA VAL A 60 -1.12 -5.38 -16.78
C VAL A 60 -1.95 -6.27 -17.71
N ARG A 61 -2.96 -6.98 -17.19
CA ARG A 61 -3.76 -7.98 -17.92
C ARG A 61 -5.14 -7.47 -18.32
N ILE A 62 -5.62 -6.41 -17.67
CA ILE A 62 -6.89 -5.75 -17.97
C ILE A 62 -6.69 -4.23 -17.97
N ALA A 63 -7.55 -3.50 -18.70
CA ALA A 63 -7.52 -2.05 -18.67
C ALA A 63 -7.65 -1.54 -17.21
N PRO A 64 -6.77 -0.64 -16.75
CA PRO A 64 -6.78 -0.17 -15.38
C PRO A 64 -8.08 0.57 -15.06
N ASN A 65 -8.91 -0.05 -14.24
CA ASN A 65 -10.16 0.53 -13.76
C ASN A 65 -10.15 0.57 -12.24
N THR A 66 -9.46 1.57 -11.69
CA THR A 66 -9.34 1.74 -10.24
C THR A 66 -10.71 1.97 -9.59
N THR A 67 -11.66 2.59 -10.30
CA THR A 67 -13.04 2.78 -9.81
C THR A 67 -13.71 1.44 -9.55
N ALA A 68 -13.82 0.59 -10.58
CA ALA A 68 -14.45 -0.73 -10.46
C ALA A 68 -13.74 -1.61 -9.43
N TRP A 69 -12.41 -1.59 -9.40
CA TRP A 69 -11.63 -2.27 -8.37
C TRP A 69 -12.00 -1.80 -6.96
N THR A 70 -12.03 -0.48 -6.73
CA THR A 70 -12.31 0.08 -5.41
C THR A 70 -13.76 -0.10 -4.98
N GLU A 71 -14.72 -0.05 -5.90
CA GLU A 71 -16.13 -0.33 -5.62
C GLU A 71 -16.35 -1.80 -5.27
N ALA A 72 -15.71 -2.72 -6.00
CA ALA A 72 -15.72 -4.14 -5.68
C ALA A 72 -15.09 -4.41 -4.30
N LEU A 73 -13.97 -3.74 -4.00
CA LEU A 73 -13.30 -3.85 -2.70
C LEU A 73 -14.14 -3.27 -1.56
N GLU A 74 -14.75 -2.10 -1.74
CA GLU A 74 -15.69 -1.51 -0.78
C GLU A 74 -16.85 -2.47 -0.50
N THR A 75 -17.47 -3.02 -1.54
CA THR A 75 -18.58 -3.98 -1.42
C THR A 75 -18.15 -5.27 -0.71
N PHE A 76 -16.95 -5.77 -1.03
CA PHE A 76 -16.38 -6.97 -0.40
C PHE A 76 -16.10 -6.76 1.10
N LEU A 77 -15.62 -5.59 1.49
CA LEU A 77 -15.35 -5.23 2.89
C LEU A 77 -16.65 -4.99 3.66
N ASP A 78 -17.60 -4.27 3.06
CA ASP A 78 -18.91 -3.99 3.63
C ASP A 78 -19.67 -5.27 3.96
N SER A 79 -19.66 -6.26 3.05
CA SER A 79 -20.28 -7.58 3.27
C SER A 79 -19.70 -8.37 4.46
N ARG A 80 -18.54 -7.97 4.99
CA ARG A 80 -17.87 -8.56 6.15
C ARG A 80 -17.99 -7.71 7.42
N GLY A 81 -18.79 -6.64 7.39
CA GLY A 81 -18.98 -5.73 8.51
C GLY A 81 -17.85 -4.70 8.65
N TYR A 82 -16.96 -4.57 7.66
CA TYR A 82 -15.98 -3.49 7.64
C TYR A 82 -16.61 -2.24 7.04
N GLU A 83 -17.17 -1.40 7.89
CA GLU A 83 -17.83 -0.17 7.47
C GLU A 83 -16.79 0.92 7.13
N LEU A 84 -16.47 1.03 5.84
CA LEU A 84 -15.75 2.17 5.30
C LEU A 84 -16.73 3.36 5.23
N LYS A 85 -16.83 4.13 6.33
CA LYS A 85 -17.77 5.26 6.48
C LYS A 85 -17.68 6.39 5.43
N ILE A 86 -16.87 6.23 4.39
CA ILE A 86 -16.53 7.32 3.48
C ILE A 86 -16.47 6.80 2.04
N LYS A 87 -17.64 6.63 1.44
CA LYS A 87 -17.85 6.41 0.00
C LYS A 87 -17.09 7.49 -0.80
N ASN A 88 -16.41 7.10 -1.88
CA ASN A 88 -15.47 7.91 -2.69
C ASN A 88 -14.10 8.21 -2.05
N SER A 89 -13.91 8.08 -0.73
CA SER A 89 -12.57 8.29 -0.17
C SER A 89 -11.64 7.10 -0.40
N LEU A 90 -12.16 5.87 -0.42
CA LEU A 90 -11.32 4.70 -0.67
C LEU A 90 -10.78 4.77 -2.08
N ARG A 91 -11.63 5.07 -3.08
CA ARG A 91 -11.18 5.28 -4.46
C ARG A 91 -10.02 6.26 -4.53
N ARG A 92 -10.20 7.47 -3.97
CA ARG A 92 -9.15 8.51 -4.02
C ARG A 92 -7.88 8.09 -3.27
N ARG A 93 -8.00 7.56 -2.06
CA ARG A 93 -6.86 7.18 -1.21
C ARG A 93 -6.12 5.98 -1.81
N PHE A 94 -6.84 4.98 -2.27
CA PHE A 94 -6.28 3.82 -2.94
C PHE A 94 -5.58 4.22 -4.24
N SER A 95 -6.23 5.04 -5.09
CA SER A 95 -5.60 5.56 -6.31
C SER A 95 -4.30 6.29 -6.02
N ASN A 96 -4.25 7.10 -4.96
CA ASN A 96 -3.02 7.78 -4.56
C ASN A 96 -1.95 6.80 -4.05
N ALA A 97 -2.33 5.81 -3.22
CA ALA A 97 -1.42 4.77 -2.74
C ALA A 97 -0.80 4.01 -3.92
N TYR A 98 -1.65 3.58 -4.86
CA TYR A 98 -1.25 2.86 -6.06
C TYR A 98 -0.34 3.71 -6.96
N HIS A 99 -0.68 4.98 -7.18
CA HIS A 99 0.15 5.89 -7.95
C HIS A 99 1.56 6.02 -7.37
N TRP A 100 1.67 6.33 -6.07
CA TRP A 100 2.96 6.47 -5.40
C TRP A 100 3.74 5.15 -5.33
N TYR A 101 3.04 4.03 -5.22
CA TYR A 101 3.65 2.71 -5.31
C TYR A 101 4.28 2.47 -6.69
N CYS A 102 3.58 2.79 -7.78
CA CYS A 102 4.12 2.69 -9.13
C CYS A 102 5.34 3.61 -9.31
N VAL A 103 5.29 4.85 -8.82
CA VAL A 103 6.42 5.78 -8.85
C VAL A 103 7.64 5.20 -8.11
N LEU A 104 7.43 4.64 -6.91
CA LEU A 104 8.50 4.01 -6.14
C LEU A 104 9.15 2.85 -6.91
N ILE A 105 8.35 1.98 -7.53
CA ILE A 105 8.87 0.84 -8.31
C ILE A 105 9.70 1.32 -9.50
N ILE A 106 9.25 2.34 -10.23
CA ILE A 106 10.00 2.92 -11.35
C ILE A 106 11.33 3.47 -10.87
N GLN A 107 11.31 4.34 -9.84
CA GLN A 107 12.52 4.95 -9.29
C GLN A 107 13.50 3.91 -8.73
N ASN A 108 12.99 2.86 -8.10
CA ASN A 108 13.82 1.79 -7.57
C ASN A 108 14.49 0.98 -8.69
N ASN A 109 13.77 0.68 -9.77
CA ASN A 109 14.34 0.00 -10.93
C ASN A 109 15.41 0.85 -11.63
N ASP A 110 15.17 2.16 -11.77
CA ASP A 110 16.13 3.10 -12.35
C ASP A 110 17.41 3.18 -11.50
N HIS A 111 17.24 3.29 -10.18
CA HIS A 111 18.36 3.30 -9.24
C HIS A 111 19.17 2.00 -9.30
N LEU A 112 18.52 0.84 -9.26
CA LEU A 112 19.19 -0.45 -9.37
C LEU A 112 19.94 -0.61 -10.69
N SER A 113 19.35 -0.18 -11.80
CA SER A 113 19.99 -0.20 -13.12
C SER A 113 21.26 0.67 -13.11
N SER A 114 21.19 1.87 -12.53
CA SER A 114 22.37 2.75 -12.40
C SER A 114 23.50 2.12 -11.58
N LEU A 115 23.17 1.45 -10.46
CA LEU A 115 24.17 0.80 -9.62
C LEU A 115 24.84 -0.39 -10.34
N VAL A 116 24.07 -1.17 -11.10
CA VAL A 116 24.60 -2.28 -11.90
C VAL A 116 25.52 -1.76 -13.00
N ASP A 117 25.13 -0.70 -13.68
CA ASP A 117 25.95 -0.10 -14.74
C ASP A 117 27.23 0.55 -14.21
N HIS A 118 27.23 1.06 -12.97
CA HIS A 118 28.44 1.58 -12.31
C HIS A 118 29.43 0.51 -11.87
N VAL A 119 28.99 -0.75 -11.71
CA VAL A 119 29.85 -1.88 -11.30
C VAL A 119 30.39 -2.64 -12.53
N ARG A 120 29.78 -2.45 -13.70
CA ARG A 120 30.22 -3.04 -14.97
C ARG A 120 31.29 -2.19 -15.65
#